data_AF-A0A7C1C7I6-F1
#
_entry.id   AF-A0A7C1C7I6-F1
#
_cell.length_a   1.000
_cell.length_b   1.000
_cell.length_c   1.000
_cell.angle_alpha   90.00
_cell.angle_beta   90.00
_cell.angle_gamma   90.00
#
_symmetry.space_group_name_H-M   'P 1'
#
loop_
_entity.id
_entity.type
_entity.pdbx_description
1 polymer ?
#
loop_
_entity_poly.entity_id
_entity_poly.type
_entity_poly.pdbx_seq_one_letter_code
_entity_poly.pdbx_strand_id
1 'polypeptide(L)'
;DSVDFSLRGSNVKQEYQFAPDLWTAAVDEDQLSQVVQNLVINAGQAMPEGGSLTVKGKNITLGSDNHTGLPAGRYLLLTIADEGYGISRQDQDKIFDPYFSRKESGSGLGLAVAYAIMKKHDGRITVDSVPGTGTTFSLYLPAARPRFEKTGKQQHEESTTGGHILIMDDENMVRDVAAEMLDFLGYTNSSAKNGEQAITLYRAALSQGKPFDAVLMDLTIPGGMGGKETMARLLEIDPQATGIASSGYANDPIMANFTDYGFSAVIPKPYEMDELRTTLAQALPRKKSESVTA
;
A
#
# COMPACT_ATOMS: atom_id res chain seq x y z
N ASP A 1 -8.41 18.04 11.36
CA ASP A 1 -7.13 18.15 10.61
C ASP A 1 -7.20 17.54 9.22
N SER A 2 -7.07 16.23 9.04
CA SER A 2 -7.05 15.62 7.69
C SER A 2 -8.34 15.84 6.90
N VAL A 3 -9.49 15.76 7.57
CA VAL A 3 -10.81 16.00 6.95
C VAL A 3 -10.92 17.44 6.46
N ASP A 4 -10.57 18.41 7.30
CA ASP A 4 -10.63 19.83 6.95
C ASP A 4 -9.67 20.15 5.82
N PHE A 5 -8.47 19.55 5.81
CA PHE A 5 -7.49 19.72 4.73
C PHE A 5 -8.04 19.20 3.39
N SER A 6 -8.62 18.00 3.36
CA SER A 6 -9.13 17.37 2.15
C SER A 6 -10.41 18.02 1.58
N LEU A 7 -11.22 18.65 2.43
CA LEU A 7 -12.48 19.29 2.01
C LEU A 7 -12.41 20.82 1.88
N ARG A 8 -11.21 21.41 1.96
CA ARG A 8 -10.99 22.85 1.76
C ARG A 8 -11.59 23.29 0.42
N GLY A 9 -12.51 24.26 0.48
CA GLY A 9 -13.18 24.82 -0.69
C GLY A 9 -14.34 23.98 -1.25
N SER A 10 -14.73 22.88 -0.58
CA SER A 10 -15.93 22.13 -0.93
C SER A 10 -17.18 22.68 -0.23
N ASN A 11 -18.36 22.39 -0.79
CA ASN A 11 -19.66 22.71 -0.19
C ASN A 11 -20.15 21.62 0.79
N VAL A 12 -19.26 20.76 1.27
CA VAL A 12 -19.59 19.65 2.17
C VAL A 12 -19.49 20.13 3.61
N LYS A 13 -20.60 20.02 4.36
CA LYS A 13 -20.65 20.29 5.79
C LYS A 13 -19.99 19.14 6.55
N GLN A 14 -19.15 19.46 7.54
CA GLN A 14 -18.49 18.46 8.37
C GLN A 14 -19.13 18.41 9.75
N GLU A 15 -19.41 17.21 10.24
CA GLU A 15 -19.93 16.96 11.58
C GLU A 15 -19.05 15.95 12.32
N TYR A 16 -18.64 16.30 13.54
CA TYR A 16 -17.72 15.50 14.34
C TYR A 16 -18.39 15.03 15.64
N GLN A 17 -18.31 13.72 15.93
CA GLN A 17 -18.89 13.13 17.14
C GLN A 17 -17.91 12.14 17.77
N PHE A 18 -17.12 12.60 18.73
CA PHE A 18 -16.13 11.78 19.40
C PHE A 18 -16.54 11.52 20.85
N ALA A 19 -16.44 10.26 21.30
CA ALA A 19 -16.59 9.95 22.71
C ALA A 19 -15.50 10.68 23.53
N PRO A 20 -15.83 11.27 24.69
CA PRO A 20 -14.87 12.06 25.47
C PRO A 20 -13.75 11.20 26.08
N ASP A 21 -13.95 9.89 26.15
CA ASP A 21 -13.07 8.90 26.77
C ASP A 21 -12.52 7.89 25.75
N LEU A 22 -12.30 8.32 24.50
CA LEU A 22 -11.71 7.48 23.46
C LEU A 22 -10.41 6.85 23.94
N TRP A 23 -10.29 5.54 23.74
CA TRP A 23 -9.04 4.82 23.95
C TRP A 23 -7.96 5.33 22.99
N THR A 24 -6.70 5.04 23.29
CA THR A 24 -5.59 5.28 22.35
C THR A 24 -5.39 4.06 21.47
N ALA A 25 -4.83 4.25 20.28
CA ALA A 25 -4.37 3.18 19.39
C ALA A 25 -2.86 3.32 19.17
N ALA A 26 -2.15 2.21 19.00
CA ALA A 26 -0.76 2.23 18.56
C ALA A 26 -0.75 2.22 17.03
N VAL A 27 -0.72 3.41 16.44
CA VAL A 27 -0.77 3.60 14.98
C VAL A 27 0.30 4.59 14.55
N ASP A 28 0.69 4.50 13.28
CA ASP A 28 1.44 5.55 12.62
C ASP A 28 0.46 6.67 12.22
N GLU A 29 0.72 7.88 12.70
CA GLU A 29 -0.17 9.04 12.50
C GLU A 29 -0.27 9.46 11.04
N ASP A 30 0.84 9.44 10.29
CA ASP A 30 0.88 9.83 8.88
C ASP A 30 0.10 8.81 8.03
N GLN A 31 0.27 7.52 8.32
CA GLN A 31 -0.47 6.46 7.63
C GLN A 31 -1.98 6.51 7.95
N LEU A 32 -2.36 6.71 9.21
CA LEU A 32 -3.78 6.85 9.55
C LEU A 32 -4.40 8.13 8.95
N SER A 33 -3.64 9.22 8.90
CA SER A 33 -4.04 10.44 8.20
C SER A 33 -4.31 10.18 6.73
N GLN A 34 -3.46 9.39 6.07
CA GLN A 34 -3.66 8.99 4.66
C GLN A 34 -4.93 8.16 4.45
N VAL A 35 -5.23 7.21 5.35
CA VAL A 35 -6.49 6.46 5.34
C VAL A 35 -7.67 7.42 5.36
N VAL A 36 -7.69 8.36 6.32
CA VAL A 36 -8.77 9.34 6.45
C VAL A 36 -8.88 10.22 5.21
N GLN A 37 -7.76 10.72 4.67
CA GLN A 37 -7.76 11.55 3.47
C GLN A 37 -8.36 10.81 2.26
N ASN A 38 -7.98 9.56 2.03
CA ASN A 38 -8.51 8.76 0.92
C ASN A 38 -10.02 8.57 1.02
N LEU A 39 -10.54 8.33 2.23
CA LEU A 39 -11.98 8.17 2.46
C LEU A 39 -12.74 9.49 2.31
N VAL A 40 -12.19 10.58 2.83
CA VAL A 40 -12.79 11.92 2.76
C VAL A 40 -12.82 12.46 1.34
N ILE A 41 -11.75 12.28 0.56
CA ILE A 41 -11.70 12.66 -0.86
C ILE A 41 -12.79 11.90 -1.64
N ASN A 42 -12.92 10.59 -1.38
CA ASN A 42 -13.96 9.78 -2.00
C ASN A 42 -15.37 10.25 -1.66
N ALA A 43 -15.62 10.60 -0.40
CA ALA A 43 -16.88 11.15 0.06
C ALA A 43 -17.20 12.51 -0.59
N GLY A 44 -16.23 13.43 -0.64
CA GLY A 44 -16.40 14.72 -1.30
C GLY A 44 -16.73 14.58 -2.79
N GLN A 45 -16.05 13.68 -3.50
CA GLN A 45 -16.36 13.34 -4.88
C GLN A 45 -17.73 12.64 -5.04
N ALA A 46 -18.23 12.02 -3.98
CA ALA A 46 -19.57 11.41 -3.97
C ALA A 46 -20.70 12.43 -3.78
N MET A 47 -20.35 13.65 -3.35
CA MET A 47 -21.27 14.75 -3.01
C MET A 47 -20.90 16.05 -3.77
N PRO A 48 -20.94 16.07 -5.12
CA PRO A 48 -20.50 17.21 -5.92
C PRO A 48 -21.33 18.48 -5.69
N GLU A 49 -22.61 18.34 -5.31
CA GLU A 49 -23.50 19.46 -5.00
C GLU A 49 -23.42 19.91 -3.52
N GLY A 50 -22.55 19.27 -2.73
CA GLY A 50 -22.52 19.40 -1.27
C GLY A 50 -23.34 18.31 -0.58
N GLY A 51 -23.38 18.37 0.75
CA GLY A 51 -23.97 17.33 1.60
C GLY A 51 -23.33 17.34 2.98
N SER A 52 -23.63 16.35 3.82
CA SER A 52 -22.99 16.18 5.12
C SER A 52 -21.98 15.04 5.12
N LEU A 53 -20.78 15.31 5.63
CA LEU A 53 -19.80 14.30 6.02
C LEU A 53 -19.78 14.22 7.55
N THR A 54 -20.15 13.05 8.09
CA THR A 54 -20.13 12.80 9.53
C THR A 54 -18.96 11.89 9.90
N VAL A 55 -18.11 12.35 10.80
CA VAL A 55 -16.99 11.57 11.37
C VAL A 55 -17.30 11.29 12.84
N LYS A 56 -17.35 10.01 13.22
CA LYS A 56 -17.61 9.61 14.61
C LYS A 56 -16.54 8.68 15.13
N GLY A 57 -16.14 8.86 16.38
CA GLY A 57 -15.26 7.94 17.09
C GLY A 57 -15.91 7.43 18.37
N LYS A 58 -15.89 6.12 18.59
CA LYS A 58 -16.32 5.51 19.85
C LYS A 58 -15.47 4.29 20.22
N ASN A 59 -15.50 3.94 21.50
CA ASN A 59 -14.94 2.69 22.00
C ASN A 59 -15.93 1.54 21.73
N ILE A 60 -15.44 0.39 21.29
CA ILE A 60 -16.24 -0.83 21.13
C ILE A 60 -15.48 -2.03 21.68
N THR A 61 -16.19 -2.94 22.34
CA THR A 61 -15.65 -4.24 22.73
C THR A 61 -16.30 -5.31 21.87
N LEU A 62 -15.50 -6.03 21.09
CA LEU A 62 -15.96 -7.12 20.24
C LEU A 62 -15.94 -8.43 21.03
N GLY A 63 -17.06 -9.16 21.00
CA GLY A 63 -17.17 -10.53 21.49
C GLY A 63 -16.59 -11.54 20.49
N SER A 64 -16.51 -12.80 20.89
CA SER A 64 -16.03 -13.92 20.05
C SER A 64 -16.96 -14.26 18.88
N ASP A 65 -18.21 -13.83 18.95
CA ASP A 65 -19.30 -14.06 17.99
C ASP A 65 -19.50 -12.90 17.02
N ASN A 66 -18.55 -11.96 16.94
CA ASN A 66 -18.66 -10.80 16.06
C ASN A 66 -18.65 -11.20 14.56
N HIS A 67 -19.31 -10.38 13.74
CA HIS A 67 -19.38 -10.58 12.28
C HIS A 67 -18.30 -9.81 11.50
N THR A 68 -17.36 -9.16 12.18
CA THR A 68 -16.33 -8.32 11.53
C THR A 68 -15.09 -9.12 11.12
N GLY A 69 -14.96 -10.36 11.60
CA GLY A 69 -13.79 -11.22 11.38
C GLY A 69 -12.57 -10.83 12.20
N LEU A 70 -12.73 -9.89 13.15
CA LEU A 70 -11.68 -9.51 14.08
C LEU A 70 -11.68 -10.40 15.33
N PRO A 71 -10.53 -10.60 15.99
CA PRO A 71 -10.49 -11.23 17.31
C PRO A 71 -11.38 -10.49 18.33
N ALA A 72 -11.85 -11.22 19.34
CA ALA A 72 -12.51 -10.60 20.48
C ALA A 72 -11.52 -9.65 21.20
N GLY A 73 -11.98 -8.47 21.58
CA GLY A 73 -11.09 -7.46 22.15
C GLY A 73 -11.65 -6.05 22.21
N ARG A 74 -10.81 -5.12 22.66
CA ARG A 74 -11.11 -3.69 22.74
C ARG A 74 -10.62 -2.99 21.47
N TYR A 75 -11.52 -2.26 20.84
CA TYR A 75 -11.26 -1.54 19.61
C TYR A 75 -11.74 -0.09 19.71
N LEU A 76 -11.06 0.78 19.00
CA LEU A 76 -11.57 2.07 18.58
C LEU A 76 -12.29 1.90 17.25
N LEU A 77 -13.49 2.43 17.18
CA LEU A 77 -14.28 2.47 15.96
C LEU A 77 -14.39 3.91 15.49
N LEU A 78 -13.74 4.22 14.38
CA LEU A 78 -13.90 5.46 13.64
C LEU A 78 -14.83 5.23 12.44
N THR A 79 -15.91 5.98 12.33
CA THR A 79 -16.83 5.91 11.19
C THR A 79 -16.78 7.20 10.40
N ILE A 80 -16.65 7.09 9.08
CA ILE A 80 -16.72 8.22 8.13
C ILE A 80 -17.94 7.95 7.24
N ALA A 81 -18.97 8.78 7.38
CA ALA A 81 -20.25 8.62 6.69
C ALA A 81 -20.55 9.83 5.80
N ASP A 82 -20.88 9.57 4.54
CA ASP A 82 -21.32 10.57 3.56
C ASP A 82 -22.77 10.32 3.11
N GLU A 83 -23.36 11.35 2.53
CA GLU A 83 -24.71 11.35 1.93
C GLU A 83 -24.64 11.33 0.39
N GLY A 84 -23.55 10.82 -0.17
CA GLY A 84 -23.32 10.79 -1.61
C GLY A 84 -24.17 9.76 -2.35
N TYR A 85 -23.84 9.53 -3.62
CA TYR A 85 -24.59 8.59 -4.47
C TYR A 85 -24.48 7.11 -4.06
N GLY A 86 -23.66 6.76 -3.06
CA GLY A 86 -23.51 5.38 -2.56
C GLY A 86 -22.79 4.43 -3.51
N ILE A 87 -22.67 3.17 -3.11
CA ILE A 87 -21.93 2.11 -3.81
C ILE A 87 -22.85 0.92 -4.01
N SER A 88 -22.89 0.39 -5.24
CA SER A 88 -23.76 -0.75 -5.55
C SER A 88 -23.26 -2.02 -4.87
N ARG A 89 -24.17 -2.89 -4.44
CA ARG A 89 -23.83 -4.09 -3.64
C ARG A 89 -22.78 -5.00 -4.30
N GLN A 90 -22.85 -5.14 -5.61
CA GLN A 90 -21.89 -5.92 -6.43
C GLN A 90 -20.47 -5.33 -6.44
N ASP A 91 -20.30 -4.06 -6.11
CA ASP A 91 -18.99 -3.39 -6.08
C ASP A 91 -18.40 -3.33 -4.68
N GLN A 92 -19.23 -3.40 -3.63
CA GLN A 92 -18.76 -3.23 -2.24
C GLN A 92 -17.67 -4.24 -1.86
N ASP A 93 -17.70 -5.44 -2.44
CA ASP A 93 -16.65 -6.45 -2.24
C ASP A 93 -15.37 -6.16 -3.03
N LYS A 94 -15.44 -5.30 -4.05
CA LYS A 94 -14.35 -4.99 -5.00
C LYS A 94 -13.75 -3.60 -4.81
N ILE A 95 -14.39 -2.71 -4.06
CA ILE A 95 -13.92 -1.32 -3.93
C ILE A 95 -12.55 -1.20 -3.25
N PHE A 96 -12.11 -2.24 -2.55
CA PHE A 96 -10.78 -2.33 -1.96
C PHE A 96 -9.76 -3.00 -2.88
N ASP A 97 -10.19 -3.51 -4.03
CA ASP A 97 -9.30 -4.05 -5.05
C ASP A 97 -8.56 -2.87 -5.71
N PRO A 98 -7.23 -2.96 -5.87
CA PRO A 98 -6.47 -1.93 -6.56
C PRO A 98 -7.05 -1.59 -7.93
N TYR A 99 -7.08 -0.30 -8.27
CA TYR A 99 -7.54 0.24 -9.58
C TYR A 99 -9.02 0.03 -9.87
N PHE A 100 -9.77 -0.58 -8.96
CA PHE A 100 -11.22 -0.60 -9.04
C PHE A 100 -11.75 0.84 -8.91
N SER A 101 -12.27 1.37 -10.02
CA SER A 101 -12.87 2.68 -10.08
C SER A 101 -14.02 2.68 -11.07
N ARG A 102 -15.13 3.34 -10.70
CA ARG A 102 -16.21 3.68 -11.62
C ARG A 102 -16.10 5.10 -12.19
N LYS A 103 -15.05 5.83 -11.81
CA LYS A 103 -14.80 7.21 -12.21
C LYS A 103 -13.73 7.23 -13.31
N GLU A 104 -13.99 7.93 -14.41
CA GLU A 104 -13.05 8.06 -15.55
C GLU A 104 -11.71 8.71 -15.15
N SER A 105 -11.68 9.50 -14.07
CA SER A 105 -10.48 10.21 -13.58
C SER A 105 -9.94 9.69 -12.24
N GLY A 106 -10.52 8.63 -11.68
CA GLY A 106 -10.09 8.08 -10.38
C GLY A 106 -9.05 6.98 -10.56
N SER A 107 -7.89 7.10 -9.92
CA SER A 107 -6.84 6.07 -9.97
C SER A 107 -7.26 4.70 -9.41
N GLY A 108 -8.36 4.64 -8.65
CA GLY A 108 -8.86 3.42 -8.00
C GLY A 108 -7.96 2.89 -6.89
N LEU A 109 -6.92 3.63 -6.49
CA LEU A 109 -5.92 3.19 -5.51
C LEU A 109 -6.23 3.59 -4.07
N GLY A 110 -6.98 4.68 -3.86
CA GLY A 110 -7.14 5.27 -2.52
C GLY A 110 -7.75 4.31 -1.49
N LEU A 111 -8.75 3.52 -1.87
CA LEU A 111 -9.39 2.55 -0.97
C LEU A 111 -8.53 1.31 -0.74
N ALA A 112 -7.78 0.86 -1.75
CA ALA A 112 -6.85 -0.25 -1.61
C ALA A 112 -5.72 0.09 -0.61
N VAL A 113 -5.15 1.31 -0.71
CA VAL A 113 -4.16 1.81 0.25
C VAL A 113 -4.77 1.94 1.65
N ALA A 114 -5.99 2.48 1.77
CA ALA A 114 -6.67 2.57 3.05
C ALA A 114 -6.87 1.19 3.70
N TYR A 115 -7.23 0.18 2.91
CA TYR A 115 -7.36 -1.21 3.36
C TYR A 115 -6.03 -1.80 3.83
N ALA A 116 -4.95 -1.61 3.06
CA ALA A 116 -3.61 -2.11 3.39
C ALA A 116 -3.07 -1.51 4.69
N ILE A 117 -3.16 -0.18 4.84
CA ILE A 117 -2.75 0.52 6.07
C ILE A 117 -3.56 0.02 7.26
N MET A 118 -4.88 -0.09 7.14
CA MET A 118 -5.71 -0.59 8.24
C MET A 118 -5.30 -1.99 8.67
N LYS A 119 -5.01 -2.88 7.71
CA LYS A 119 -4.53 -4.23 8.00
C LYS A 119 -3.15 -4.25 8.67
N LYS A 120 -2.23 -3.36 8.27
CA LYS A 120 -0.89 -3.20 8.87
C LYS A 120 -0.97 -2.84 10.36
N HIS A 121 -1.99 -2.09 10.77
CA HIS A 121 -2.24 -1.72 12.16
C HIS A 121 -3.15 -2.71 12.92
N ASP A 122 -3.17 -3.98 12.50
CA ASP A 122 -4.04 -5.05 13.03
C ASP A 122 -5.54 -4.66 13.07
N GLY A 123 -5.91 -3.72 12.21
CA GLY A 123 -7.23 -3.16 12.10
C GLY A 123 -8.04 -3.75 10.95
N ARG A 124 -9.25 -3.24 10.81
CA ARG A 124 -10.18 -3.62 9.75
C ARG A 124 -10.91 -2.40 9.23
N ILE A 125 -11.08 -2.32 7.92
CA ILE A 125 -12.05 -1.43 7.28
C ILE A 125 -13.25 -2.25 6.80
N THR A 126 -14.45 -1.77 7.05
CA THR A 126 -15.69 -2.29 6.46
C THR A 126 -16.46 -1.14 5.81
N VAL A 127 -17.34 -1.49 4.88
CA VAL A 127 -18.18 -0.53 4.18
C VAL A 127 -19.64 -0.96 4.28
N ASP A 128 -20.51 -0.01 4.57
CA ASP A 128 -21.95 -0.14 4.47
C ASP A 128 -22.45 0.97 3.56
N SER A 129 -23.05 0.63 2.43
CA SER A 129 -23.45 1.63 1.44
C SER A 129 -24.76 1.25 0.76
N VAL A 130 -25.58 2.26 0.48
CA VAL A 130 -26.85 2.12 -0.22
C VAL A 130 -26.89 3.15 -1.36
N PRO A 131 -27.07 2.71 -2.63
CA PRO A 131 -27.19 3.63 -3.75
C PRO A 131 -28.23 4.73 -3.51
N GLY A 132 -27.83 5.98 -3.74
CA GLY A 132 -28.66 7.17 -3.55
C GLY A 132 -28.92 7.57 -2.10
N THR A 133 -28.33 6.88 -1.11
CA THR A 133 -28.45 7.22 0.32
C THR A 133 -27.11 7.67 0.91
N GLY A 134 -26.01 7.06 0.47
CA GLY A 134 -24.67 7.40 0.96
C GLY A 134 -23.83 6.18 1.30
N THR A 135 -22.64 6.44 1.82
CA THR A 135 -21.67 5.40 2.21
C THR A 135 -21.16 5.66 3.62
N THR A 136 -21.01 4.59 4.40
CA THR A 136 -20.34 4.61 5.70
C THR A 136 -19.17 3.64 5.69
N PHE A 137 -17.96 4.17 5.88
CA PHE A 137 -16.78 3.37 6.17
C PHE A 137 -16.57 3.26 7.68
N SER A 138 -16.33 2.05 8.16
CA SER A 138 -16.05 1.76 9.57
C SER A 138 -14.63 1.23 9.72
N LEU A 139 -13.80 1.95 10.46
CA LEU A 139 -12.40 1.64 10.75
C LEU A 139 -12.29 1.14 12.19
N TYR A 140 -11.93 -0.12 12.33
CA TYR A 140 -11.68 -0.77 13.61
C TYR A 140 -10.18 -0.82 13.85
N LEU A 141 -9.71 -0.17 14.91
CA LEU A 141 -8.31 -0.19 15.34
C LEU A 141 -8.22 -0.82 16.73
N PRO A 142 -7.29 -1.77 16.97
CA PRO A 142 -7.08 -2.30 18.30
C PRO A 142 -6.75 -1.18 19.29
N ALA A 143 -7.45 -1.16 20.42
CA ALA A 143 -7.13 -0.23 21.48
C ALA A 143 -5.78 -0.60 22.09
N ALA A 144 -4.88 0.38 22.18
CA ALA A 144 -3.62 0.23 22.88
C ALA A 144 -3.91 -0.22 24.32
N ARG A 145 -3.19 -1.26 24.76
CA ARG A 145 -3.21 -1.62 26.17
C ARG A 145 -2.69 -0.40 26.94
N PRO A 146 -3.37 0.08 28.00
CA PRO A 146 -2.85 1.17 28.80
C PRO A 146 -1.50 0.73 29.38
N ARG A 147 -0.42 1.26 28.81
CA ARG A 147 0.94 1.03 29.28
C ARG A 147 1.38 2.34 29.90
N PHE A 148 1.64 2.31 31.21
CA PHE A 148 2.44 3.35 31.86
C PHE A 148 3.72 3.53 31.04
N GLU A 149 4.04 4.79 30.75
CA GLU A 149 5.17 5.21 29.94
C GLU A 149 6.43 4.39 30.22
N LYS A 150 6.98 3.78 29.16
CA LYS A 150 8.43 3.62 29.06
C LYS A 150 8.85 3.94 27.63
N THR A 151 9.63 5.01 27.57
CA THR A 151 10.54 5.44 26.52
C THR A 151 11.31 4.29 25.90
N GLY A 152 11.46 4.35 24.58
CA GLY A 152 12.39 3.54 23.80
C GLY A 152 11.92 3.42 22.36
N LYS A 153 12.49 4.25 21.46
CA LYS A 153 12.52 3.95 20.03
C LYS A 153 13.17 2.58 19.89
N GLN A 154 12.38 1.53 19.67
CA GLN A 154 12.93 0.25 19.25
C GLN A 154 12.94 0.26 17.73
N GLN A 155 14.15 0.40 17.17
CA GLN A 155 14.44 -0.12 15.84
C GLN A 155 14.08 -1.61 15.88
N HIS A 156 13.07 -2.01 15.12
CA HIS A 156 12.85 -3.41 14.84
C HIS A 156 14.00 -3.90 13.94
N GLU A 157 14.94 -4.62 14.55
CA GLU A 157 15.63 -5.69 13.85
C GLU A 157 14.61 -6.82 13.67
N GLU A 158 13.73 -6.68 12.67
CA GLU A 158 12.93 -7.81 12.19
C GLU A 158 13.84 -8.66 11.31
N SER A 159 13.97 -9.94 11.67
CA SER A 159 14.55 -10.96 10.82
C SER A 159 13.72 -11.07 9.54
N THR A 160 14.08 -10.31 8.52
CA THR A 160 13.42 -10.34 7.21
C THR A 160 13.73 -11.68 6.56
N THR A 161 12.72 -12.54 6.44
CA THR A 161 12.84 -13.80 5.70
C THR A 161 12.83 -13.56 4.20
N GLY A 162 12.24 -12.44 3.74
CA GLY A 162 12.32 -11.97 2.36
C GLY A 162 13.61 -11.18 2.13
N GLY A 163 14.16 -11.27 0.92
CA GLY A 163 15.36 -10.55 0.50
C GLY A 163 15.23 -9.02 0.49
N HIS A 164 16.21 -8.34 -0.09
CA HIS A 164 16.26 -6.90 -0.26
C HIS A 164 16.00 -6.52 -1.71
N ILE A 165 14.94 -5.76 -1.98
CA ILE A 165 14.46 -5.44 -3.34
C ILE A 165 14.63 -3.94 -3.63
N LEU A 166 15.22 -3.61 -4.78
CA LEU A 166 15.31 -2.22 -5.25
C LEU A 166 14.15 -1.93 -6.21
N ILE A 167 13.40 -0.86 -5.97
CA ILE A 167 12.29 -0.40 -6.82
C ILE A 167 12.76 0.80 -7.63
N MET A 168 12.55 0.80 -8.94
CA MET A 168 12.86 1.91 -9.82
C MET A 168 11.64 2.32 -10.64
N ASP A 169 11.15 3.53 -10.39
CA ASP A 169 9.94 4.08 -11.02
C ASP A 169 9.95 5.61 -10.89
N ASP A 170 9.54 6.39 -11.88
CA ASP A 170 9.49 7.86 -11.73
C ASP A 170 8.27 8.33 -10.92
N GLU A 171 7.18 7.55 -10.92
CA GLU A 171 5.98 7.88 -10.19
C GLU A 171 6.11 7.54 -8.70
N ASN A 172 6.14 8.57 -7.84
CA ASN A 172 6.23 8.40 -6.38
C ASN A 172 5.19 7.40 -5.85
N MET A 173 3.94 7.54 -6.30
CA MET A 173 2.82 6.71 -5.87
C MET A 173 3.02 5.23 -6.21
N VAL A 174 3.62 4.92 -7.37
CA VAL A 174 3.88 3.53 -7.77
C VAL A 174 4.99 2.91 -6.92
N ARG A 175 6.03 3.69 -6.57
CA ARG A 175 7.08 3.23 -5.64
C ARG A 175 6.53 2.96 -4.25
N ASP A 176 5.69 3.84 -3.74
CA ASP A 176 5.11 3.70 -2.39
C ASP A 176 4.24 2.45 -2.30
N VAL A 177 3.38 2.22 -3.31
CA VAL A 177 2.56 0.99 -3.38
C VAL A 177 3.45 -0.26 -3.46
N ALA A 178 4.43 -0.28 -4.36
CA ALA A 178 5.34 -1.43 -4.50
C ALA A 178 6.13 -1.71 -3.22
N ALA A 179 6.58 -0.66 -2.52
CA ALA A 179 7.29 -0.78 -1.24
C ALA A 179 6.38 -1.40 -0.16
N GLU A 180 5.14 -0.93 -0.03
CA GLU A 180 4.18 -1.48 0.94
C GLU A 180 3.84 -2.95 0.64
N MET A 181 3.69 -3.31 -0.63
CA MET A 181 3.45 -4.70 -1.04
C MET A 181 4.64 -5.61 -0.73
N LEU A 182 5.87 -5.13 -0.97
CA LEU A 182 7.10 -5.85 -0.65
C LEU A 182 7.30 -6.03 0.86
N ASP A 183 7.03 -4.98 1.64
CA ASP A 183 7.05 -5.04 3.11
C ASP A 183 6.05 -6.08 3.62
N PHE A 184 4.82 -6.10 3.07
CA PHE A 184 3.81 -7.11 3.42
C PHE A 184 4.26 -8.54 3.10
N LEU A 185 5.02 -8.73 2.02
CA LEU A 185 5.60 -10.02 1.64
C LEU A 185 6.87 -10.38 2.43
N GLY A 186 7.30 -9.52 3.36
CA GLY A 186 8.45 -9.73 4.25
C GLY A 186 9.80 -9.40 3.62
N TYR A 187 9.82 -8.65 2.52
CA TYR A 187 11.03 -8.13 1.89
C TYR A 187 11.41 -6.78 2.47
N THR A 188 12.70 -6.51 2.59
CA THR A 188 13.16 -5.11 2.72
C THR A 188 13.20 -4.46 1.36
N ASN A 189 13.04 -3.15 1.29
CA ASN A 189 13.07 -2.45 0.01
C ASN A 189 13.86 -1.13 0.04
N SER A 190 14.20 -0.63 -1.14
CA SER A 190 14.73 0.72 -1.36
C SER A 190 14.21 1.25 -2.68
N SER A 191 14.11 2.57 -2.81
CA SER A 191 13.44 3.20 -3.94
C SER A 191 14.34 4.17 -4.70
N ALA A 192 14.25 4.12 -6.03
CA ALA A 192 14.94 4.98 -6.98
C ALA A 192 13.93 5.60 -7.95
N LYS A 193 14.10 6.88 -8.29
CA LYS A 193 13.21 7.58 -9.23
C LYS A 193 13.56 7.39 -10.70
N ASN A 194 14.74 6.83 -10.99
CA ASN A 194 15.26 6.63 -12.34
C ASN A 194 16.47 5.65 -12.32
N GLY A 195 16.93 5.27 -13.51
CA GLY A 195 18.05 4.34 -13.68
C GLY A 195 19.37 4.78 -13.04
N GLU A 196 19.72 6.07 -13.10
CA GLU A 196 20.97 6.56 -12.50
C GLU A 196 20.98 6.41 -10.98
N GLN A 197 19.87 6.75 -10.33
CA GLN A 197 19.72 6.56 -8.89
C GLN A 197 19.73 5.07 -8.54
N ALA A 198 19.06 4.23 -9.33
CA ALA A 198 19.04 2.78 -9.12
C ALA A 198 20.45 2.18 -9.18
N ILE A 199 21.23 2.54 -10.20
CA ILE A 199 22.63 2.09 -10.35
C ILE A 199 23.49 2.58 -9.18
N THR A 200 23.31 3.82 -8.73
CA THR A 200 24.05 4.38 -7.60
C THR A 200 23.77 3.59 -6.32
N LEU A 201 22.50 3.33 -6.03
CA LEU A 201 22.09 2.54 -4.87
C LEU A 201 22.61 1.10 -4.97
N TYR A 202 22.52 0.48 -6.15
CA TYR A 202 23.01 -0.88 -6.37
C TYR A 202 24.51 -1.02 -6.10
N ARG A 203 25.33 -0.10 -6.63
CA ARG A 203 26.78 -0.09 -6.36
C ARG A 203 27.09 0.09 -4.88
N ALA A 204 26.37 0.99 -4.21
CA ALA A 204 26.55 1.23 -2.79
C ALA A 204 26.24 -0.04 -1.97
N ALA A 205 25.09 -0.67 -2.24
CA ALA A 205 24.65 -1.91 -1.61
C ALA A 205 25.66 -3.06 -1.80
N LEU A 206 26.15 -3.23 -3.04
CA LEU A 206 27.16 -4.24 -3.38
C LEU A 206 28.47 -4.00 -2.62
N SER A 207 28.94 -2.74 -2.55
CA SER A 207 30.17 -2.37 -1.85
C SER A 207 30.08 -2.56 -0.32
N GLN A 208 28.87 -2.50 0.23
CA GLN A 208 28.58 -2.70 1.64
C GLN A 208 28.35 -4.18 2.00
N GLY A 209 28.45 -5.10 1.02
CA GLY A 209 28.20 -6.52 1.24
C GLY A 209 26.74 -6.86 1.52
N LYS A 210 25.81 -5.95 1.16
CA LYS A 210 24.36 -6.13 1.29
C LYS A 210 23.70 -5.92 -0.08
N PRO A 211 23.98 -6.77 -1.08
CA PRO A 211 23.42 -6.61 -2.41
C PRO A 211 21.90 -6.77 -2.40
N PHE A 212 21.24 -6.14 -3.37
CA PHE A 212 19.84 -6.39 -3.63
C PHE A 212 19.66 -7.80 -4.21
N ASP A 213 18.67 -8.55 -3.73
CA ASP A 213 18.33 -9.86 -4.27
C ASP A 213 17.58 -9.74 -5.62
N ALA A 214 16.86 -8.63 -5.86
CA ALA A 214 16.33 -8.28 -7.17
C ALA A 214 16.07 -6.77 -7.32
N VAL A 215 15.89 -6.33 -8.57
CA VAL A 215 15.52 -4.96 -8.93
C VAL A 215 14.23 -4.97 -9.75
N LEU A 216 13.17 -4.38 -9.20
CA LEU A 216 11.89 -4.14 -9.87
C LEU A 216 11.94 -2.81 -10.61
N MET A 217 11.83 -2.82 -11.95
CA MET A 217 12.15 -1.65 -12.79
C MET A 217 11.03 -1.31 -13.77
N ASP A 218 10.57 -0.07 -13.77
CA ASP A 218 9.80 0.47 -14.88
C ASP A 218 10.66 0.49 -16.16
N LEU A 219 10.09 0.00 -17.26
CA LEU A 219 10.72 0.06 -18.57
C LEU A 219 10.81 1.49 -19.13
N THR A 220 9.83 2.35 -18.84
CA THR A 220 9.74 3.68 -19.44
C THR A 220 9.84 4.77 -18.39
N ILE A 221 10.90 5.57 -18.44
CA ILE A 221 11.07 6.76 -17.58
C ILE A 221 11.17 7.99 -18.49
N PRO A 222 10.15 8.88 -18.55
CA PRO A 222 10.20 10.07 -19.38
C PRO A 222 11.39 10.99 -19.02
N GLY A 223 12.24 11.28 -20.01
CA GLY A 223 13.39 12.18 -19.83
C GLY A 223 14.53 11.62 -18.97
N GLY A 224 14.52 10.32 -18.67
CA GLY A 224 15.56 9.65 -17.88
C GLY A 224 15.90 8.26 -18.41
N MET A 225 16.86 7.61 -17.75
CA MET A 225 17.26 6.23 -18.06
C MET A 225 16.16 5.26 -17.62
N GLY A 226 15.59 4.52 -18.58
CA GLY A 226 14.56 3.50 -18.34
C GLY A 226 15.11 2.13 -17.97
N GLY A 227 14.23 1.16 -17.71
CA GLY A 227 14.58 -0.17 -17.22
C GLY A 227 15.51 -0.96 -18.13
N LYS A 228 15.35 -0.87 -19.46
CA LYS A 228 16.23 -1.60 -20.40
C LYS A 228 17.69 -1.18 -20.30
N GLU A 229 17.94 0.13 -20.32
CA GLU A 229 19.30 0.68 -20.20
C GLU A 229 19.87 0.42 -18.81
N THR A 230 19.03 0.57 -17.78
CA THR A 230 19.40 0.28 -16.39
C THR A 230 19.83 -1.18 -16.24
N MET A 231 19.07 -2.14 -16.77
CA MET A 231 19.39 -3.56 -16.67
C MET A 231 20.73 -3.91 -17.34
N ALA A 232 20.98 -3.36 -18.54
CA ALA A 232 22.26 -3.55 -19.22
C ALA A 232 23.44 -3.05 -18.36
N ARG A 233 23.30 -1.89 -17.71
CA ARG A 233 24.31 -1.34 -16.81
C ARG A 233 24.48 -2.16 -15.53
N LEU A 234 23.40 -2.68 -14.97
CA LEU A 234 23.47 -3.55 -13.78
C LEU A 234 24.23 -4.83 -14.11
N LEU A 235 24.00 -5.45 -15.27
CA LEU A 235 24.73 -6.65 -15.70
C LEU A 235 26.22 -6.41 -15.98
N GLU A 236 26.61 -5.19 -16.40
CA GLU A 236 28.03 -4.79 -16.48
C GLU A 236 28.70 -4.73 -15.10
N ILE A 237 27.93 -4.43 -14.05
CA ILE A 237 28.40 -4.28 -12.66
C ILE A 237 28.43 -5.63 -11.94
N ASP A 238 27.36 -6.39 -12.11
CA ASP A 238 27.10 -7.66 -11.47
C ASP A 238 26.41 -8.59 -12.48
N PRO A 239 27.14 -9.54 -13.08
CA PRO A 239 26.56 -10.50 -14.02
C PRO A 239 25.46 -11.39 -13.43
N GLN A 240 25.25 -11.39 -12.11
CA GLN A 240 24.18 -12.12 -11.42
C GLN A 240 23.00 -11.22 -11.03
N ALA A 241 23.00 -9.94 -11.42
CA ALA A 241 21.91 -9.03 -11.12
C ALA A 241 20.57 -9.59 -11.63
N THR A 242 19.60 -9.69 -10.72
CA THR A 242 18.24 -10.20 -11.02
C THR A 242 17.32 -9.01 -11.28
N GLY A 243 16.93 -8.80 -12.54
CA GLY A 243 16.01 -7.73 -12.94
C GLY A 243 14.60 -8.24 -13.18
N ILE A 244 13.60 -7.53 -12.66
CA ILE A 244 12.18 -7.76 -12.94
C ILE A 244 11.66 -6.53 -13.67
N ALA A 245 11.24 -6.71 -14.93
CA ALA A 245 10.67 -5.64 -15.72
C ALA A 245 9.23 -5.38 -15.31
N SER A 246 8.85 -4.10 -15.20
CA SER A 246 7.50 -3.66 -14.93
C SER A 246 7.01 -2.71 -16.00
N SER A 247 5.79 -2.90 -16.51
CA SER A 247 5.22 -2.05 -17.56
C SER A 247 3.71 -1.94 -17.45
N GLY A 248 3.18 -0.73 -17.64
CA GLY A 248 1.74 -0.47 -17.81
C GLY A 248 1.21 -0.78 -19.21
N TYR A 249 2.08 -1.12 -20.17
CA TYR A 249 1.69 -1.45 -21.53
C TYR A 249 1.86 -2.95 -21.79
N ALA A 250 0.74 -3.68 -21.82
CA ALA A 250 0.72 -5.13 -22.07
C ALA A 250 1.35 -5.56 -23.41
N ASN A 251 1.53 -4.63 -24.36
CA ASN A 251 2.10 -4.88 -25.69
C ASN A 251 3.56 -4.42 -25.83
N ASP A 252 4.26 -4.10 -24.75
CA ASP A 252 5.69 -3.78 -24.83
C ASP A 252 6.49 -5.01 -25.32
N PRO A 253 7.28 -4.92 -26.40
CA PRO A 253 8.08 -6.03 -26.91
C PRO A 253 9.01 -6.66 -25.87
N ILE A 254 9.44 -5.89 -24.87
CA ILE A 254 10.25 -6.37 -23.75
C ILE A 254 9.44 -7.30 -22.86
N MET A 255 8.14 -7.08 -22.66
CA MET A 255 7.31 -7.98 -21.85
C MET A 255 7.18 -9.38 -22.48
N ALA A 256 7.23 -9.46 -23.82
CA ALA A 256 7.18 -10.72 -24.56
C ALA A 256 8.54 -11.44 -24.66
N ASN A 257 9.66 -10.70 -24.69
CA ASN A 257 11.02 -11.24 -24.90
C ASN A 257 12.01 -10.75 -23.83
N PHE A 258 11.57 -10.68 -22.57
CA PHE A 258 12.31 -10.03 -21.48
C PHE A 258 13.69 -10.64 -21.23
N THR A 259 13.85 -11.94 -21.51
CA THR A 259 15.13 -12.66 -21.40
C THR A 259 16.20 -12.14 -22.36
N ASP A 260 15.81 -11.67 -23.55
CA ASP A 260 16.75 -11.11 -24.55
C ASP A 260 17.37 -9.79 -24.08
N TYR A 261 16.71 -9.14 -23.12
CA TYR A 261 17.15 -7.90 -22.50
C TYR A 261 17.78 -8.11 -21.11
N GLY A 262 17.99 -9.37 -20.71
CA GLY A 262 18.65 -9.73 -19.46
C GLY A 262 17.76 -9.70 -18.22
N PHE A 263 16.44 -9.52 -18.38
CA PHE A 263 15.52 -9.62 -17.24
C PHE A 263 15.21 -11.09 -16.91
N SER A 264 14.95 -11.35 -15.63
CA SER A 264 14.61 -12.67 -15.10
C SER A 264 13.11 -12.92 -15.05
N ALA A 265 12.31 -11.85 -14.95
CA ALA A 265 10.86 -11.93 -14.99
C ALA A 265 10.23 -10.59 -15.41
N VAL A 266 8.92 -10.62 -15.62
CA VAL A 266 8.10 -9.45 -15.92
C VAL A 266 6.89 -9.41 -15.00
N ILE A 267 6.39 -8.21 -14.72
CA ILE A 267 5.13 -7.99 -14.01
C ILE A 267 4.39 -6.81 -14.64
N PRO A 268 3.14 -6.98 -15.07
CA PRO A 268 2.35 -5.87 -15.56
C PRO A 268 2.07 -4.88 -14.42
N LYS A 269 1.97 -3.61 -14.78
CA LYS A 269 1.28 -2.63 -13.95
C LYS A 269 -0.18 -2.58 -14.40
N PRO A 270 -1.13 -2.51 -13.47
CA PRO A 270 -0.95 -2.41 -12.03
C PRO A 270 -0.42 -3.66 -11.31
N TYR A 271 0.37 -3.48 -10.24
CA TYR A 271 0.84 -4.60 -9.43
C TYR A 271 -0.33 -5.26 -8.68
N GLU A 272 -0.50 -6.56 -8.85
CA GLU A 272 -1.36 -7.37 -7.99
C GLU A 272 -0.52 -8.14 -6.95
N MET A 273 -1.02 -8.28 -5.72
CA MET A 273 -0.30 -8.93 -4.62
C MET A 273 0.12 -10.37 -4.95
N ASP A 274 -0.79 -11.15 -5.54
CA ASP A 274 -0.53 -12.55 -5.89
C ASP A 274 0.46 -12.69 -7.04
N GLU A 275 0.40 -11.77 -8.00
CA GLU A 275 1.32 -11.73 -9.13
C GLU A 275 2.72 -11.30 -8.67
N LEU A 276 2.83 -10.24 -7.86
CA LEU A 276 4.10 -9.82 -7.27
C LEU A 276 4.74 -10.93 -6.44
N ARG A 277 3.95 -11.62 -5.60
CA ARG A 277 4.43 -12.78 -4.83
C ARG A 277 4.94 -13.89 -5.74
N THR A 278 4.19 -14.22 -6.79
CA THR A 278 4.53 -15.29 -7.72
C THR A 278 5.77 -14.96 -8.54
N THR A 279 5.85 -13.73 -9.07
CA THR A 279 6.98 -13.23 -9.84
C THR A 279 8.26 -13.18 -9.00
N LEU A 280 8.18 -12.71 -7.75
CA LEU A 280 9.33 -12.73 -6.84
C LEU A 280 9.77 -14.17 -6.53
N ALA A 281 8.83 -15.09 -6.29
CA ALA A 281 9.16 -16.49 -6.04
C ALA A 281 9.80 -17.20 -7.26
N GLN A 282 9.50 -16.74 -8.47
CA GLN A 282 10.10 -17.23 -9.72
C GLN A 282 11.47 -16.60 -10.00
N ALA A 283 11.59 -15.29 -9.82
CA ALA A 283 12.80 -14.53 -10.14
C ALA A 283 13.91 -14.75 -9.11
N LEU A 284 13.56 -14.88 -7.83
CA LEU A 284 14.55 -14.99 -6.77
C LEU A 284 15.13 -16.41 -6.69
N PRO A 285 16.46 -16.56 -6.57
CA PRO A 285 17.07 -17.86 -6.38
C PRO A 285 16.63 -18.47 -5.04
N ARG A 286 16.22 -19.74 -5.04
CA ARG A 286 15.88 -20.47 -3.81
C ARG A 286 17.10 -20.49 -2.88
N LYS A 287 17.06 -19.72 -1.78
CA LYS A 287 18.01 -19.88 -0.68
C LYS A 287 17.86 -21.31 -0.16
N LYS A 288 18.89 -22.14 -0.30
CA LYS A 288 18.93 -23.48 0.31
C LYS A 288 18.66 -23.28 1.81
N SER A 289 17.56 -23.85 2.29
CA SER A 289 17.30 -24.00 3.71
C SER A 289 18.52 -24.65 4.35
N GLU A 290 19.25 -23.92 5.18
CA GLU A 290 20.23 -24.52 6.07
C GLU A 290 19.46 -25.48 6.99
N SER A 291 19.73 -26.77 6.80
CA SER A 291 19.30 -27.83 7.69
C SER A 291 19.79 -27.51 9.09
N VAL A 292 18.88 -27.12 9.98
CA VAL A 292 19.12 -27.12 11.42
C VAL A 292 19.18 -28.58 11.85
N THR A 293 20.37 -29.16 11.78
CA THR A 293 20.76 -30.29 12.63
C THR A 293 21.23 -29.72 13.96
N ALA A 294 20.40 -29.87 14.99
CA ALA A 294 20.82 -30.04 16.38
C ALA A 294 19.77 -30.89 17.08
#